data_AF-A0A961IVS0-F1
#
_entry.id   AF-A0A961IVS0-F1
#
_cell.length_a   1.000
_cell.length_b   1.000
_cell.length_c   1.000
_cell.angle_alpha   90.00
_cell.angle_beta   90.00
_cell.angle_gamma   90.00
#
_symmetry.space_group_name_H-M   'P 1'
#
loop_
_entity.id
_entity.type
_entity.pdbx_description
1 polymer ?
#
loop_
_entity_poly.entity_id
_entity_poly.type
_entity_poly.pdbx_seq_one_letter_code
_entity_poly.pdbx_strand_id
1 'polypeptide(L)'
;AIYFYGLAVAKAAREVAGMDLRPKPYASAGQGAVFVDRGEDDFGLFNAIVLREAYEGRGFYEGRALDNLRLVARLVPFQIT
;
A
#
# COMPACT_ATOMS: atom_id res chain seq x y z
N ALA A 1 -3.04 12.98 -0.65
CA ALA A 1 -3.87 12.21 -1.61
C ALA A 1 -4.13 10.77 -1.13
N ILE A 2 -3.10 9.94 -0.93
CA ILE A 2 -3.25 8.52 -0.51
C ILE A 2 -4.14 8.32 0.73
N TYR A 3 -4.04 9.20 1.73
CA TYR A 3 -4.89 9.11 2.93
C TYR A 3 -6.40 9.13 2.62
N PHE A 4 -6.84 10.02 1.72
CA PHE A 4 -8.25 10.10 1.33
C PHE A 4 -8.71 8.88 0.54
N TYR A 5 -7.82 8.27 -0.27
CA TYR A 5 -8.11 6.97 -0.89
C TYR A 5 -8.24 5.85 0.16
N GLY A 6 -7.41 5.86 1.20
CA GLY A 6 -7.54 4.94 2.34
C GLY A 6 -8.90 5.05 3.04
N LEU A 7 -9.36 6.28 3.29
CA LEU A 7 -10.69 6.52 3.87
C LEU A 7 -11.82 6.03 2.94
N ALA A 8 -11.72 6.31 1.63
CA ALA A 8 -12.71 5.87 0.66
C ALA A 8 -12.78 4.33 0.54
N VAL A 9 -11.63 3.66 0.50
CA VAL A 9 -11.55 2.19 0.48
C VAL A 9 -12.11 1.60 1.78
N ALA A 10 -11.76 2.15 2.94
CA ALA A 10 -12.29 1.68 4.22
C ALA A 10 -13.81 1.79 4.29
N LYS A 11 -14.38 2.92 3.84
CA LYS A 11 -15.83 3.10 3.73
C LYS A 11 -16.47 2.06 2.81
N ALA A 12 -15.92 1.88 1.60
CA ALA A 12 -16.46 0.93 0.63
C ALA A 12 -16.37 -0.53 1.14
N ALA A 13 -15.27 -0.90 1.80
CA ALA A 13 -15.09 -2.23 2.38
C ALA A 13 -16.13 -2.53 3.46
N ARG A 14 -16.48 -1.52 4.27
CA ARG A 14 -17.55 -1.63 5.26
C ARG A 14 -18.92 -1.81 4.63
N GLU A 15 -19.22 -1.04 3.59
CA GLU A 15 -20.53 -1.06 2.90
C GLU A 15 -20.76 -2.36 2.11
N VAL A 16 -19.72 -2.88 1.43
CA VAL A 16 -19.86 -4.01 0.50
C VAL A 16 -19.56 -5.36 1.15
N ALA A 17 -18.60 -5.40 2.09
CA ALA A 17 -18.09 -6.65 2.66
C ALA A 17 -18.20 -6.71 4.19
N GLY A 18 -18.73 -5.67 4.84
CA GLY A 18 -18.81 -5.59 6.31
C GLY A 18 -17.45 -5.49 7.00
N MET A 19 -16.35 -5.32 6.26
CA MET A 19 -14.99 -5.28 6.80
C MET A 19 -14.74 -3.97 7.56
N ASP A 20 -14.12 -4.07 8.74
CA ASP A 20 -13.67 -2.91 9.51
C ASP A 20 -12.18 -2.64 9.23
N LEU A 21 -11.92 -1.79 8.23
CA LEU A 21 -10.57 -1.36 7.89
C LEU A 21 -10.26 -0.03 8.60
N ARG A 22 -9.12 0.04 9.28
CA ARG A 22 -8.65 1.24 9.98
C ARG A 22 -7.48 1.89 9.25
N PRO A 23 -7.68 3.04 8.57
CA PRO A 23 -6.57 3.76 7.95
C PRO A 23 -5.55 4.24 9.00
N LYS A 24 -4.28 3.96 8.74
CA LYS A 24 -3.14 4.42 9.54
C LYS A 24 -2.26 5.36 8.71
N PRO A 25 -2.06 6.62 9.11
CA PRO A 25 -1.16 7.51 8.39
C PRO A 25 0.30 7.18 8.74
N TYR A 26 1.14 7.05 7.72
CA TYR A 26 2.59 6.91 7.85
C TYR A 26 3.31 8.14 7.32
N ALA A 27 4.53 8.38 7.83
CA ALA A 27 5.36 9.50 7.37
C ALA A 27 5.83 9.31 5.93
N SER A 28 5.99 8.06 5.47
CA SER A 28 6.28 7.74 4.07
C SER A 28 5.63 6.43 3.62
N ALA A 29 5.35 6.33 2.33
CA ALA A 29 4.91 5.09 1.70
C ALA A 29 5.96 3.97 1.81
N GLY A 30 7.25 4.35 1.86
CA GLY A 30 8.37 3.44 2.05
C GLY A 30 8.29 2.66 3.37
N GLN A 31 7.97 3.36 4.46
CA GLN A 31 7.79 2.75 5.78
C GLN A 31 6.60 1.79 5.80
N GLY A 32 5.47 2.19 5.21
CA GLY A 32 4.25 1.38 5.16
C GLY A 32 4.47 0.00 4.52
N ALA A 33 5.28 -0.09 3.46
CA ALA A 33 5.52 -1.36 2.78
C ALA A 33 6.27 -2.37 3.65
N VAL A 34 7.18 -1.90 4.50
CA VAL A 34 7.93 -2.75 5.44
C VAL A 34 7.00 -3.36 6.50
N PHE A 35 6.01 -2.62 6.98
CA PHE A 35 5.02 -3.14 7.93
C PHE A 35 4.12 -4.21 7.30
N VAL A 36 3.72 -4.01 6.05
CA VAL A 36 2.94 -5.00 5.30
C VAL A 36 3.76 -6.28 5.05
N ASP A 37 5.01 -6.15 4.62
CA ASP A 37 5.90 -7.29 4.38
C ASP A 37 6.15 -8.15 5.63
N ARG A 38 6.15 -7.52 6.81
CA ARG A 38 6.28 -8.19 8.12
C ARG A 38 4.97 -8.76 8.66
N GLY A 39 3.84 -8.48 8.01
CA GLY A 39 2.52 -8.85 8.51
C GLY A 39 2.06 -8.04 9.72
N GLU A 40 2.68 -6.89 9.99
CA GLU A 40 2.23 -5.95 11.05
C GLU A 40 1.01 -5.12 10.59
N ASP A 41 0.88 -4.91 9.28
CA ASP A 41 -0.30 -4.37 8.63
C ASP A 41 -0.83 -5.33 7.56
N ASP A 42 -2.16 -5.47 7.46
CA ASP A 42 -2.78 -6.38 6.49
C ASP A 42 -2.69 -5.86 5.05
N PHE A 43 -2.80 -4.53 4.86
CA PHE A 43 -2.83 -3.89 3.56
C PHE A 43 -2.09 -2.55 3.56
N GLY A 44 -1.50 -2.21 2.42
CA GLY A 44 -0.90 -0.89 2.18
C GLY A 44 -1.33 -0.27 0.86
N LEU A 45 -1.36 1.05 0.82
CA LEU A 45 -1.64 1.83 -0.39
C LEU A 45 -0.37 2.49 -0.89
N PHE A 46 0.09 2.04 -2.06
CA PHE A 46 1.34 2.49 -2.66
C PHE A 46 1.10 2.97 -4.10
N ASN A 47 1.93 3.88 -4.56
CA ASN A 47 2.05 4.12 -5.99
C ASN A 47 2.86 2.97 -6.64
N ALA A 48 2.77 2.83 -7.96
CA ALA A 48 3.42 1.74 -8.67
C ALA A 48 4.96 1.77 -8.59
N ILE A 49 5.56 2.96 -8.44
CA ILE A 49 7.02 3.12 -8.37
C ILE A 49 7.54 2.55 -7.04
N VAL A 50 6.96 2.96 -5.91
CA VAL A 50 7.34 2.48 -4.58
C VAL A 50 7.13 0.97 -4.46
N LEU A 51 6.03 0.45 -5.02
CA LEU A 51 5.78 -0.99 -5.02
C LEU A 51 6.85 -1.74 -5.83
N ARG A 52 7.25 -1.23 -6.99
CA ARG A 52 8.30 -1.82 -7.82
C ARG A 52 9.66 -1.78 -7.12
N GLU A 53 10.03 -0.65 -6.54
CA GLU A 53 11.27 -0.51 -5.78
C GLU A 53 11.33 -1.44 -4.57
N ALA A 54 10.21 -1.60 -3.85
CA ALA A 54 10.08 -2.55 -2.74
C ALA A 54 10.27 -3.99 -3.20
N TYR A 55 9.60 -4.37 -4.28
CA TYR A 55 9.64 -5.73 -4.82
C TYR A 55 11.02 -6.10 -5.37
N GLU A 56 11.70 -5.17 -6.03
CA GLU A 56 13.02 -5.41 -6.64
C GLU A 56 14.19 -5.12 -5.68
N GLY A 57 13.92 -4.58 -4.49
CA GLY A 57 14.97 -4.20 -3.54
C GLY A 57 15.86 -3.06 -4.05
N ARG A 58 15.25 -2.01 -4.61
CA ARG A 58 15.94 -0.83 -5.16
C ARG A 58 15.62 0.44 -4.36
N GLY A 59 16.47 1.45 -4.47
CA GLY A 59 16.18 2.79 -3.95
C GLY A 59 16.12 2.79 -2.42
N PHE A 60 14.96 3.09 -1.82
CA PHE A 60 14.79 3.02 -0.36
C PHE A 60 15.00 1.60 0.20
N TYR A 61 14.82 0.57 -0.63
CA TYR A 61 14.90 -0.85 -0.25
C TYR A 61 16.18 -1.53 -0.75
N GLU A 62 17.23 -0.75 -1.08
CA GLU A 62 18.47 -1.28 -1.66
C GLU A 62 19.05 -2.45 -0.85
N GLY A 63 19.29 -3.58 -1.52
CA GLY A 63 19.81 -4.80 -0.88
C GLY A 63 18.83 -5.53 0.02
N ARG A 64 17.55 -5.10 0.08
CA ARG A 64 16.50 -5.70 0.90
C ARG A 64 15.14 -5.63 0.20
N ALA A 65 14.94 -6.50 -0.78
CA ALA A 65 13.63 -6.72 -1.39
C ALA A 65 12.59 -7.18 -0.34
N LEU A 66 11.33 -6.79 -0.53
CA LEU A 66 10.20 -7.17 0.31
C LEU A 66 9.50 -8.41 -0.28
N ASP A 67 10.01 -9.59 0.07
CA ASP A 67 9.63 -10.88 -0.53
C ASP A 67 8.21 -11.36 -0.20
N ASN A 68 7.58 -10.82 0.86
CA ASN A 68 6.21 -11.17 1.25
C ASN A 68 5.18 -10.19 0.67
N LEU A 69 5.61 -9.10 0.04
CA LEU A 69 4.72 -8.09 -0.52
C LEU A 69 3.98 -8.65 -1.75
N ARG A 70 2.65 -8.51 -1.79
CA ARG A 70 1.79 -8.97 -2.89
C ARG A 70 0.87 -7.86 -3.37
N LEU A 71 0.78 -7.68 -4.69
CA LEU A 71 -0.22 -6.80 -5.30
C LEU A 71 -1.58 -7.50 -5.33
N VAL A 72 -2.56 -6.96 -4.60
CA VAL A 72 -3.92 -7.54 -4.54
C VAL A 72 -4.95 -6.78 -5.37
N ALA A 73 -4.73 -5.49 -5.61
CA ALA A 73 -5.65 -4.65 -6.38
C ALA A 73 -4.96 -3.40 -6.93
N ARG A 74 -5.48 -2.89 -8.06
CA ARG A 74 -5.12 -1.58 -8.62
C ARG A 74 -6.33 -0.66 -8.53
N LEU A 75 -6.22 0.44 -7.79
CA LEU A 75 -7.37 1.33 -7.52
C LEU A 75 -7.74 2.22 -8.72
N VAL A 76 -6.90 3.21 -9.04
CA VAL A 76 -7.17 4.18 -10.10
C VAL A 76 -5.94 4.28 -11.00
N PRO A 77 -6.05 4.03 -12.32
CA PRO A 77 -5.02 4.46 -13.25
C PRO A 77 -4.98 5.98 -13.26
N PHE A 78 -3.90 6.58 -12.79
CA PHE A 78 -3.58 7.93 -13.22
C PHE A 78 -3.07 7.83 -14.66
N GLN A 79 -3.86 8.33 -15.61
CA GLN A 79 -3.31 8.62 -16.93
C GLN A 79 -2.37 9.82 -16.77
N ILE A 80 -1.08 9.58 -16.93
CA ILE A 80 -0.11 10.64 -17.15
C ILE A 80 -0.12 10.86 -18.67
N THR A 81 -0.97 11.79 -19.12
CA THR A 81 -0.88 12.38 -20.46
C THR A 81 0.15 13.49 -20.46
#